data_AF-D5WS46-F1
#
_entry.id   AF-D5WS46-F1
#
_cell.length_a   1.000
_cell.length_b   1.000
_cell.length_c   1.000
_cell.angle_alpha   90.00
_cell.angle_beta   90.00
_cell.angle_gamma   90.00
#
_symmetry.space_group_name_H-M   'P 1'
#
loop_
_entity.id
_entity.type
_entity.pdbx_description
1 polymer ?
#
loop_
_entity_poly.entity_id
_entity_poly.type
_entity_poly.pdbx_seq_one_letter_code
_entity_poly.pdbx_strand_id
1 'polypeptide(L)' 'MGHMVHVVGADRLLIGSDYPFAIQEKEPGRALKQLALPEDQLELIQYRNCLSYLRATR' A
#
# COMPACT_ATOMS: atom_id res chain seq x y z
N MET A 1 -6.12 -3.69 7.57
CA MET A 1 -5.35 -2.55 7.05
C MET A 1 -5.48 -1.28 7.89
N GLY A 2 -6.66 -0.78 8.27
CA GLY A 2 -6.77 0.47 9.06
C GLY A 2 -6.04 0.42 10.40
N HIS A 3 -6.12 -0.73 11.08
CA HIS A 3 -5.30 -1.01 12.27
C HIS A 3 -3.79 -1.00 12.00
N MET A 4 -3.34 -1.47 10.83
CA MET A 4 -1.90 -1.43 10.48
C MET A 4 -1.44 -0.01 10.25
N VAL A 5 -2.24 0.84 9.59
CA VAL A 5 -1.90 2.26 9.42
C VAL A 5 -1.75 2.93 10.79
N HIS A 6 -2.63 2.62 11.74
CA HIS A 6 -2.56 3.16 13.10
C HIS A 6 -1.33 2.68 13.89
N VAL A 7 -0.98 1.40 13.80
CA VAL A 7 0.11 0.80 14.61
C VAL A 7 1.49 0.99 13.97
N VAL A 8 1.59 0.91 12.65
CA VAL A 8 2.86 0.87 11.92
C VAL A 8 3.22 2.23 11.30
N GLY A 9 2.21 3.05 10.99
CA GLY A 9 2.39 4.30 10.25
C GLY A 9 2.29 4.12 8.74
N ALA A 10 1.67 5.08 8.05
CA ALA A 10 1.47 5.05 6.60
C ALA A 10 2.80 5.14 5.82
N ASP A 11 3.86 5.68 6.41
CA ASP A 11 5.21 5.82 5.85
C ASP A 11 6.01 4.50 5.81
N ARG A 12 5.52 3.45 6.47
CA ARG A 12 6.19 2.15 6.58
C ARG A 12 5.41 1.00 5.95
N LEU A 13 4.34 1.32 5.23
CA LEU A 13 3.48 0.34 4.58
C LEU A 13 3.67 0.37 3.06
N LEU A 14 3.64 -0.81 2.45
CA LEU A 14 3.74 -1.02 1.02
C LEU A 14 2.53 -1.81 0.54
N ILE A 15 1.99 -1.46 -0.61
CA ILE A 15 0.99 -2.29 -1.28
C ILE A 15 1.65 -3.52 -1.90
N GLY A 16 0.99 -4.67 -1.78
CA GLY A 16 1.35 -5.93 -2.44
C GLY A 16 0.09 -6.74 -2.70
N SER A 17 -0.01 -7.33 -3.90
CA SER A 17 -1.20 -8.09 -4.31
C SER A 17 -1.01 -9.60 -4.25
N ASP A 18 0.20 -10.08 -3.97
CA ASP A 18 0.61 -11.49 -4.07
C ASP A 18 0.38 -12.11 -5.46
N TYR A 19 0.31 -11.31 -6.53
CA TYR A 19 0.29 -11.82 -7.90
C TYR A 19 1.61 -12.54 -8.25
N PRO A 20 1.59 -13.68 -8.98
CA PRO A 20 0.45 -14.40 -9.57
C PRO A 20 -0.07 -15.59 -8.73
N PHE A 21 0.08 -15.56 -7.39
CA PHE A 21 -0.26 -16.69 -6.55
C PHE A 21 -1.78 -16.89 -6.38
N ALA A 22 -2.20 -18.11 -6.05
CA ALA A 22 -3.63 -18.43 -5.89
C ALA A 22 -4.34 -17.62 -4.78
N ILE A 23 -3.59 -17.13 -3.80
CA ILE A 23 -4.08 -16.32 -2.68
C ILE A 23 -4.14 -14.81 -2.98
N GLN A 24 -3.77 -14.41 -4.20
CA GLN A 24 -3.68 -13.01 -4.59
C GLN A 24 -4.97 -12.23 -4.38
N GLU A 25 -4.82 -10.92 -4.20
CA GLU A 25 -5.95 -10.00 -4.27
C GLU A 25 -6.57 -10.04 -5.68
N LYS A 26 -7.89 -10.28 -5.77
CA LYS A 26 -8.59 -10.38 -7.07
C LYS A 26 -8.58 -9.07 -7.85
N GLU A 27 -8.64 -7.94 -7.16
CA GLU A 27 -8.54 -6.59 -7.72
C GLU A 27 -7.44 -5.84 -6.96
N PRO A 28 -6.23 -5.70 -7.53
CA PRO A 28 -5.11 -5.06 -6.84
C PRO A 28 -5.47 -3.67 -6.30
N GLY A 29 -5.27 -3.47 -5.00
CA GLY A 29 -5.52 -2.21 -4.32
C GLY A 29 -6.97 -1.97 -3.92
N ARG A 30 -7.87 -2.93 -4.10
CA ARG A 30 -9.26 -2.83 -3.61
C ARG A 30 -9.31 -2.63 -2.10
N ALA A 31 -8.52 -3.39 -1.34
CA ALA A 31 -8.44 -3.25 0.11
C ALA A 31 -7.99 -1.84 0.54
N LEU A 32 -7.10 -1.22 -0.25
CA LEU A 32 -6.59 0.12 0.02
C LEU A 32 -7.65 1.20 -0.28
N LYS A 33 -8.39 1.08 -1.40
CA LYS A 33 -9.49 1.98 -1.76
C LYS A 33 -10.60 2.03 -0.69
N GLN A 34 -10.84 0.92 0.01
CA GLN A 34 -11.90 0.82 1.03
C GLN A 34 -11.57 1.53 2.36
N LEU A 35 -10.30 1.89 2.60
CA LEU A 35 -9.88 2.49 3.87
C LEU A 35 -10.18 3.98 4.00
N ALA A 36 -10.60 4.63 2.91
CA ALA A 36 -10.89 6.08 2.86
C ALA A 36 -9.78 6.93 3.53
N LEU A 37 -8.51 6.58 3.27
CA LEU A 37 -7.35 7.31 3.80
C LEU A 37 -7.23 8.69 3.14
N PRO A 38 -6.62 9.66 3.84
CA PRO A 38 -6.13 10.89 3.23
C PRO A 38 -5.27 10.60 1.99
N GLU A 39 -5.37 11.44 0.96
CA GLU A 39 -4.72 11.23 -0.34
C GLU A 39 -3.19 11.14 -0.23
N ASP A 40 -2.58 11.93 0.65
CA ASP A 40 -1.15 11.89 0.94
C ASP A 40 -0.71 10.54 1.52
N GLN A 41 -1.48 9.97 2.46
CA GLN A 41 -1.22 8.63 3.01
C GLN A 41 -1.46 7.54 1.99
N LEU A 42 -2.47 7.73 1.13
CA LEU A 42 -2.77 6.80 0.05
C LEU A 42 -1.58 6.69 -0.93
N GLU A 43 -1.01 7.82 -1.34
CA GLU A 43 0.16 7.85 -2.23
C GLU A 43 1.41 7.22 -1.60
N LEU A 44 1.61 7.42 -0.28
CA LEU A 44 2.70 6.78 0.46
C LEU A 44 2.65 5.27 0.29
N ILE A 45 1.49 4.67 0.55
CA ILE A 45 1.31 3.22 0.52
C ILE A 45 1.29 2.67 -0.92
N GLN A 46 0.72 3.42 -1.87
CA GLN A 46 0.61 2.96 -3.26
C GLN A 46 1.95 2.91 -3.99
N TYR A 47 2.81 3.92 -3.81
CA TYR A 47 4.04 3.97 -4.61
C TYR A 47 5.22 4.70 -3.95
N ARG A 48 5.01 5.77 -3.17
CA ARG A 48 6.15 6.60 -2.71
C ARG A 48 7.08 5.82 -1.75
N ASN A 49 6.51 5.03 -0.84
CA ASN A 49 7.30 4.18 0.06
C ASN A 49 8.08 3.13 -0.73
N CYS A 50 7.48 2.58 -1.80
CA CYS A 50 8.12 1.57 -2.65
C CYS A 50 9.31 2.17 -3.40
N LEU A 51 9.14 3.36 -4.00
CA LEU A 51 10.22 4.09 -4.66
C LEU A 51 11.36 4.40 -3.69
N SER A 52 11.04 4.88 -2.48
CA SER A 52 12.03 5.13 -1.45
C SER A 52 12.79 3.85 -1.05
N TYR A 53 12.06 2.76 -0.80
CA TYR A 53 12.62 1.48 -0.39
C TYR A 53 13.54 0.88 -1.46
N LEU A 54 13.11 0.90 -2.72
CA LEU A 54 13.87 0.38 -3.86
C LEU A 54 14.95 1.34 -4.37
N ARG A 55 15.03 2.55 -3.81
CA ARG A 55 15.88 3.66 -4.31
C ARG A 55 15.64 3.94 -5.80
N ALA A 56 14.38 3.85 -6.20
CA ALA A 56 13.93 4.12 -7.56
C ALA A 56 13.36 5.54 -7.67
N THR A 57 13.44 6.12 -8.85
CA THR A 57 12.78 7.38 -9.20
C THR A 57 11.50 7.10 -9.97
N ARG A 58 10.52 8.01 -9.87
CA ARG A 58 9.29 7.96 -10.65
C ARG A 58 9.54 8.40 -12.09
#